data_AF-A0A3F2RWA7-F1
#
_entry.id   AF-A0A3F2RWA7-F1
#
_cell.length_a   1.000
_cell.length_b   1.000
_cell.length_c   1.000
_cell.angle_alpha   90.00
_cell.angle_beta   90.00
_cell.angle_gamma   90.00
#
_symmetry.space_group_name_H-M   'P 1'
#
loop_
_entity.id
_entity.type
_entity.pdbx_description
1 polymer ?
#
loop_
_entity_poly.entity_id
_entity_poly.type
_entity_poly.pdbx_seq_one_letter_code
_entity_poly.pdbx_strand_id
1 'polypeptide(L)'
;MNWQHFIIGSRSTFAMDNTKEPTPDESSALHSNIKTKGTNSYYYAHKKRDNVEIHEWDGKAAPRLLKTQSVAEAEPLEATEGLTNYSWADGKKRVSMYLTLPGIGAHEEENTQIDWTATSLTVKIKHYVGKTRLLAVPKLYDEISDVKTKRKEDQLVLHLVKAKEISWHSLKKDS
;
A
#
# COMPACT_ATOMS: atom_id res chain seq x y z
N MET A 1 22.63 -18.29 67.41
CA MET A 1 23.20 -17.00 67.85
C MET A 1 23.08 -15.98 66.74
N ASN A 2 22.47 -14.86 67.07
CA ASN A 2 22.35 -13.64 66.28
C ASN A 2 23.66 -12.86 66.35
N TRP A 3 24.26 -12.47 65.22
CA TRP A 3 25.25 -11.38 65.18
C TRP A 3 25.03 -10.53 63.93
N GLN A 4 24.64 -9.30 64.20
CA GLN A 4 24.53 -8.20 63.26
C GLN A 4 25.91 -7.53 63.04
N HIS A 5 25.99 -6.81 61.91
CA HIS A 5 26.51 -5.45 61.73
C HIS A 5 27.81 -5.19 60.94
N PHE A 6 27.61 -4.33 59.89
CA PHE A 6 28.42 -3.18 59.43
C PHE A 6 29.69 -3.52 58.59
N ILE A 7 30.07 -2.86 57.48
CA ILE A 7 30.02 -1.45 57.04
C ILE A 7 30.13 -1.39 55.48
N ILE A 8 29.78 -0.25 54.89
CA ILE A 8 30.56 0.52 53.87
C ILE A 8 29.71 0.93 52.66
N GLY A 9 29.68 2.24 52.44
CA GLY A 9 29.90 2.76 51.09
C GLY A 9 28.75 3.55 50.50
N SER A 10 28.75 4.85 50.78
CA SER A 10 28.17 5.84 49.88
C SER A 10 28.83 5.68 48.51
N ARG A 11 28.06 5.25 47.52
CA ARG A 11 28.41 5.37 46.11
C ARG A 11 27.14 5.78 45.38
N SER A 12 27.09 7.08 45.08
CA SER A 12 26.11 7.69 44.20
C SER A 12 26.07 6.90 42.88
N THR A 13 25.01 6.12 42.69
CA THR A 13 24.62 5.58 41.39
C THR A 13 23.35 6.31 40.99
N PHE A 14 23.51 7.19 40.00
CA PHE A 14 22.43 7.74 39.20
C PHE A 14 21.66 6.55 38.59
N ALA A 15 20.64 6.07 39.28
CA ALA A 15 19.65 5.17 38.71
C ALA A 15 18.58 6.06 38.09
N MET A 16 18.54 6.04 36.77
CA MET A 16 17.51 6.68 35.97
C MET A 16 16.14 6.32 36.52
N ASP A 17 15.46 7.34 37.02
CA ASP A 17 14.01 7.38 37.13
C ASP A 17 13.41 6.95 35.78
N ASN A 18 12.81 5.78 35.78
CA ASN A 18 11.83 5.40 34.78
C ASN A 18 10.77 4.52 35.45
N THR A 19 10.33 4.95 36.64
CA THR A 19 8.99 4.58 37.10
C THR A 19 8.07 5.63 36.50
N LYS A 20 7.81 5.49 35.20
CA LYS A 20 6.72 6.21 34.56
C LYS A 20 5.44 5.66 35.17
N GLU A 21 4.97 6.31 36.23
CA GLU A 21 3.60 6.13 36.70
C GLU A 21 2.69 6.24 35.48
N PRO A 22 1.77 5.29 35.25
CA PRO A 22 0.91 5.32 34.10
C PRO A 22 0.02 6.57 34.21
N THR A 23 0.33 7.57 33.40
CA THR A 23 -0.53 8.72 33.14
C THR A 23 -1.92 8.21 32.75
N PRO A 24 -3.01 8.80 33.28
CA PRO A 24 -4.38 8.27 33.16
C PRO A 24 -4.93 8.18 31.72
N ASP A 25 -4.18 8.64 30.73
CA ASP A 25 -4.62 8.86 29.36
C ASP A 25 -4.39 7.68 28.39
N GLU A 26 -3.74 6.59 28.80
CA GLU A 26 -3.59 5.37 27.97
C GLU A 26 -4.50 4.22 28.44
N SER A 27 -5.71 4.54 28.87
CA SER A 27 -6.73 3.52 29.10
C SER A 27 -7.33 3.09 27.75
N SER A 28 -7.07 1.84 27.35
CA SER A 28 -7.67 1.22 26.15
C SER A 28 -9.16 1.53 26.07
N ALA A 29 -9.67 1.83 24.87
CA ALA A 29 -11.06 2.22 24.63
C ALA A 29 -12.08 1.28 25.33
N LEU A 30 -11.71 0.00 25.47
CA LEU A 30 -12.48 -1.01 26.20
C LEU A 30 -12.53 -0.74 27.71
N HIS A 31 -11.39 -0.45 28.34
CA HIS A 31 -11.26 -0.15 29.76
C HIS A 31 -11.96 1.16 30.14
N SER A 32 -11.85 2.18 29.28
CA SER A 32 -12.51 3.48 29.45
C SER A 32 -14.04 3.36 29.33
N ASN A 33 -14.54 2.51 28.42
CA ASN A 33 -15.97 2.27 28.27
C ASN A 33 -16.54 1.46 29.44
N ILE A 34 -15.79 0.48 29.97
CA ILE A 34 -16.18 -0.27 31.18
C ILE A 34 -16.19 0.65 32.42
N LYS A 35 -15.20 1.53 32.58
CA LYS A 35 -15.16 2.47 33.71
C LYS A 35 -16.30 3.51 33.66
N THR A 36 -16.62 4.02 32.48
CA THR A 36 -17.65 5.07 32.31
C THR A 36 -19.08 4.56 32.25
N LYS A 37 -19.32 3.37 31.69
CA LYS A 37 -20.67 2.82 31.49
C LYS A 37 -20.96 1.57 32.33
N GLY A 38 -19.93 0.96 32.92
CA GLY A 38 -20.03 -0.26 33.71
C GLY A 38 -20.69 -1.41 32.96
N THR A 39 -21.27 -2.34 33.71
CA THR A 39 -22.11 -3.45 33.22
C THR A 39 -23.42 -2.98 32.56
N ASN A 40 -23.75 -1.69 32.65
CA ASN A 40 -25.00 -1.08 32.17
C ASN A 40 -24.86 -0.42 30.78
N SER A 41 -23.90 -0.89 29.97
CA SER A 41 -23.63 -0.40 28.62
C SER A 41 -24.87 -0.37 27.71
N TYR A 42 -25.84 -1.27 27.95
CA TYR A 42 -27.14 -1.32 27.28
C TYR A 42 -27.91 0.02 27.36
N TYR A 43 -27.88 0.72 28.50
CA TYR A 43 -28.65 1.95 28.71
C TYR A 43 -28.02 3.18 28.04
N TYR A 44 -26.70 3.18 27.88
CA TYR A 44 -25.99 4.30 27.25
C TYR A 44 -26.02 4.26 25.72
N ALA A 45 -26.34 3.12 25.11
CA ALA A 45 -26.50 3.01 23.66
C ALA A 45 -27.74 3.76 23.16
N HIS A 46 -28.78 3.88 23.99
CA HIS A 46 -30.02 4.58 23.67
C HIS A 46 -30.10 6.00 24.22
N LYS A 47 -29.02 6.50 24.84
CA LYS A 47 -28.97 7.89 25.29
C LYS A 47 -28.96 8.79 24.05
N LYS A 48 -30.10 9.44 23.80
CA LYS A 48 -30.24 10.43 22.72
C LYS A 48 -29.21 11.53 22.97
N ARG A 49 -28.43 11.84 21.93
CA ARG A 49 -27.49 12.97 21.95
C ARG A 49 -28.26 14.17 21.42
N ASP A 50 -28.23 15.28 22.16
CA ASP A 50 -29.02 16.47 21.83
C ASP A 50 -28.55 17.17 20.54
N ASN A 51 -27.31 16.90 20.12
CA ASN A 51 -26.64 17.51 18.98
C ASN A 51 -26.45 16.53 17.79
N VAL A 52 -27.40 15.60 17.61
CA VAL A 52 -27.42 14.70 16.44
C VAL A 52 -28.71 14.93 15.67
N GLU A 53 -28.57 15.22 14.38
CA GLU A 53 -29.70 15.38 13.45
C GLU A 53 -30.37 14.02 13.24
N ILE A 54 -31.45 13.77 14.00
CA ILE A 54 -32.25 12.56 13.88
C ILE A 54 -33.05 12.67 12.59
N HIS A 55 -32.61 11.96 11.56
CA HIS A 55 -33.36 11.85 10.31
C HIS A 55 -34.49 10.86 10.55
N GLU A 56 -35.72 11.36 10.66
CA GLU A 56 -36.91 10.52 10.72
C GLU A 56 -36.99 9.67 9.44
N TRP A 57 -37.20 8.37 9.61
CA TRP A 57 -37.33 7.43 8.49
C TRP A 57 -38.49 7.87 7.60
N ASP A 58 -38.21 8.13 6.32
CA ASP A 58 -39.15 8.73 5.36
C ASP A 58 -40.19 7.75 4.79
N GLY A 59 -40.20 6.50 5.26
CA GLY A 59 -41.14 5.46 4.85
C GLY A 59 -40.83 4.86 3.47
N LYS A 60 -39.74 5.25 2.80
CA LYS A 60 -39.40 4.77 1.46
C LYS A 60 -38.27 3.75 1.55
N ALA A 61 -38.59 2.48 1.33
CA ALA A 61 -37.60 1.39 1.30
C ALA A 61 -36.70 1.41 0.04
N ALA A 62 -36.99 2.27 -0.94
CA ALA A 62 -36.18 2.39 -2.15
C ALA A 62 -34.96 3.29 -1.92
N PRO A 63 -33.75 2.87 -2.30
CA PRO A 63 -32.53 3.65 -2.09
C PRO A 63 -32.59 4.98 -2.85
N ARG A 64 -32.34 6.09 -2.13
CA ARG A 64 -32.25 7.44 -2.70
C ARG A 64 -30.80 7.85 -2.92
N LEU A 65 -30.49 8.39 -4.09
CA LEU A 65 -29.18 8.96 -4.39
C LEU A 65 -29.05 10.34 -3.70
N LEU A 66 -28.26 10.42 -2.63
CA LEU A 66 -28.21 11.63 -1.78
C LEU A 66 -27.19 12.69 -2.24
N LYS A 67 -26.27 12.35 -3.16
CA LYS A 67 -25.35 13.28 -3.83
C LYS A 67 -24.56 12.53 -4.89
N THR A 68 -24.51 13.08 -6.10
CA THR A 68 -23.51 12.70 -7.10
C THR A 68 -22.30 13.59 -6.85
N GLN A 69 -21.26 13.07 -6.20
CA GLN A 69 -19.99 13.79 -6.13
C GLN A 69 -19.38 13.75 -7.53
N SER A 70 -19.25 14.91 -8.17
CA SER A 70 -18.45 15.07 -9.37
C SER A 70 -17.00 14.80 -8.99
N VAL A 71 -16.57 13.54 -9.11
CA VAL A 71 -15.14 13.22 -9.21
C VAL A 71 -14.65 13.99 -10.43
N ALA A 72 -13.68 14.87 -10.20
CA ALA A 72 -13.04 15.67 -11.23
C ALA A 72 -12.78 14.81 -12.47
N GLU A 73 -13.27 15.28 -13.60
CA GLU A 73 -12.95 14.87 -14.97
C GLU A 73 -12.10 13.59 -15.05
N ALA A 74 -12.75 12.46 -14.81
CA ALA A 74 -12.19 11.19 -15.20
C ALA A 74 -12.14 11.24 -16.72
N GLU A 75 -10.92 11.37 -17.27
CA GLU A 75 -10.66 11.09 -18.67
C GLU A 75 -11.47 9.87 -19.10
N PRO A 76 -11.99 9.85 -20.35
CA PRO A 76 -12.78 8.73 -20.85
C PRO A 76 -12.11 7.44 -20.39
N LEU A 77 -12.88 6.58 -19.71
CA LEU A 77 -12.43 5.29 -19.22
C LEU A 77 -12.12 4.42 -20.44
N GLU A 78 -11.00 4.73 -21.10
CA GLU A 78 -10.40 3.96 -22.16
C GLU A 78 -10.26 2.54 -21.60
N ALA A 79 -10.94 1.60 -22.24
CA ALA A 79 -10.95 0.20 -21.83
C ALA A 79 -9.50 -0.24 -21.61
N THR A 80 -9.15 -0.45 -20.33
CA THR A 80 -7.79 -0.83 -19.96
C THR A 80 -7.72 -2.35 -20.02
N GLU A 81 -6.98 -2.86 -21.00
CA GLU A 81 -6.74 -4.29 -21.14
C GLU A 81 -5.39 -4.66 -20.53
N GLY A 82 -5.41 -5.68 -19.67
CA GLY A 82 -4.19 -6.28 -19.13
C GLY A 82 -3.33 -6.83 -20.26
N LEU A 83 -2.03 -6.55 -20.21
CA LEU A 83 -1.08 -7.11 -21.17
C LEU A 83 -0.67 -8.53 -20.75
N THR A 84 -1.21 -9.52 -21.46
CA THR A 84 -0.94 -10.95 -21.18
C THR A 84 0.25 -11.49 -21.97
N ASN A 85 0.56 -10.90 -23.13
CA ASN A 85 1.61 -11.38 -24.01
C ASN A 85 2.95 -10.71 -23.69
N TYR A 86 3.62 -11.23 -22.67
CA TYR A 86 4.98 -10.86 -22.30
C TYR A 86 5.81 -12.09 -21.97
N SER A 87 7.11 -11.96 -22.10
CA SER A 87 8.09 -12.97 -21.72
C SER A 87 9.21 -12.29 -20.94
N TRP A 88 9.92 -13.01 -20.09
CA TRP A 88 11.04 -12.46 -19.34
C TRP A 88 12.19 -13.45 -19.35
N ALA A 89 13.40 -12.92 -19.24
CA ALA A 89 14.62 -13.70 -19.15
C ALA A 89 15.47 -13.16 -18.00
N ASP A 90 15.91 -14.09 -17.14
CA ASP A 90 16.93 -13.85 -16.15
C ASP A 90 18.29 -13.65 -16.84
N GLY A 91 19.07 -12.70 -16.32
CA GLY A 91 20.48 -12.54 -16.61
C GLY A 91 21.25 -12.27 -15.32
N LYS A 92 22.57 -12.39 -15.38
CA LYS A 92 23.43 -12.27 -14.19
C LYS A 92 23.21 -10.97 -13.41
N LYS A 93 23.22 -9.82 -14.10
CA LYS A 93 23.11 -8.48 -13.48
C LYS A 93 21.79 -7.77 -13.74
N ARG A 94 21.00 -8.26 -14.69
CA ARG A 94 19.77 -7.60 -15.15
C ARG A 94 18.75 -8.63 -15.61
N VAL A 95 17.48 -8.33 -15.40
CA VAL A 95 16.34 -9.07 -15.92
C VAL A 95 15.84 -8.36 -17.17
N SER A 96 15.62 -9.10 -18.25
CA SER A 96 15.11 -8.55 -19.51
C SER A 96 13.67 -9.00 -19.70
N MET A 97 12.74 -8.06 -19.75
CA MET A 97 11.33 -8.31 -20.02
C MET A 97 11.01 -7.88 -21.46
N TYR A 98 10.35 -8.76 -22.19
CA TYR A 98 9.99 -8.64 -23.60
C TYR A 98 8.48 -8.57 -23.70
N LEU A 99 7.96 -7.44 -24.18
CA LEU A 99 6.55 -7.20 -24.38
C LEU A 99 6.25 -7.32 -25.87
N THR A 100 5.48 -8.34 -26.26
CA THR A 100 5.15 -8.60 -27.67
C THR A 100 3.99 -7.69 -28.07
N LEU A 101 4.30 -6.60 -28.75
CA LEU A 101 3.38 -5.52 -29.07
C LEU A 101 3.61 -5.11 -30.54
N PRO A 102 2.96 -5.77 -31.51
CA PRO A 102 3.16 -5.48 -32.93
C PRO A 102 2.85 -4.02 -33.27
N GLY A 103 3.78 -3.36 -33.96
CA GLY A 103 3.66 -1.94 -34.34
C GLY A 103 3.94 -0.92 -33.22
N ILE A 104 4.43 -1.35 -32.04
CA ILE A 104 4.81 -0.41 -30.97
C ILE A 104 5.95 0.53 -31.36
N GLY A 105 6.80 0.14 -32.30
CA GLY A 105 7.90 0.98 -32.79
C GLY A 105 7.44 2.25 -33.50
N ALA A 106 6.29 2.20 -34.19
CA ALA A 106 5.68 3.36 -34.83
C ALA A 106 4.79 4.18 -33.88
N HIS A 107 4.57 3.67 -32.67
CA HIS A 107 3.73 4.32 -31.67
C HIS A 107 4.50 5.43 -30.96
N GLU A 108 3.81 6.51 -30.60
CA GLU A 108 4.41 7.64 -29.90
C GLU A 108 5.01 7.21 -28.55
N GLU A 109 6.18 7.77 -28.22
CA GLU A 109 6.84 7.57 -26.94
C GLU A 109 6.08 8.20 -25.78
N GLU A 110 5.47 9.36 -26.01
CA GLU A 110 4.69 10.11 -25.01
C GLU A 110 3.53 9.30 -24.44
N ASN A 111 2.96 8.40 -25.24
CA ASN A 111 1.87 7.52 -24.83
C ASN A 111 2.34 6.28 -24.04
N THR A 112 3.65 6.08 -23.89
CA THR A 112 4.24 5.00 -23.10
C THR A 112 4.77 5.53 -21.77
N GLN A 113 4.02 5.28 -20.72
CA GLN A 113 4.39 5.65 -19.36
C GLN A 113 4.94 4.43 -18.62
N ILE A 114 6.12 4.58 -18.02
CA ILE A 114 6.82 3.51 -17.33
C ILE A 114 7.17 4.00 -15.94
N ASP A 115 6.41 3.54 -14.95
CA ASP A 115 6.58 3.88 -13.55
C ASP A 115 7.17 2.65 -12.84
N TRP A 116 8.31 2.83 -12.19
CA TRP A 116 8.96 1.77 -11.44
C TRP A 116 9.33 2.23 -10.05
N THR A 117 9.38 1.28 -9.13
CA THR A 117 9.85 1.45 -7.76
C THR A 117 10.87 0.35 -7.48
N ALA A 118 11.53 0.36 -6.32
CA ALA A 118 12.48 -0.68 -5.94
C ALA A 118 11.91 -2.10 -6.11
N THR A 119 10.63 -2.34 -5.85
CA THR A 119 10.03 -3.69 -5.87
C THR A 119 8.82 -3.84 -6.79
N SER A 120 8.48 -2.82 -7.59
CA SER A 120 7.29 -2.85 -8.45
C SER A 120 7.57 -2.17 -9.79
N LEU A 121 6.86 -2.62 -10.83
CA LEU A 121 6.97 -2.07 -12.17
C LEU A 121 5.57 -1.97 -12.79
N THR A 122 5.25 -0.81 -13.32
CA THR A 122 4.02 -0.54 -14.06
C THR A 122 4.34 0.06 -15.42
N VAL A 123 3.82 -0.55 -16.47
CA VAL A 123 3.95 -0.08 -17.85
C VAL A 123 2.55 0.19 -18.37
N LYS A 124 2.28 1.42 -18.78
CA LYS A 124 1.01 1.86 -19.34
C LYS A 124 1.24 2.39 -20.74
N ILE A 125 0.51 1.86 -21.71
CA ILE A 125 0.58 2.27 -23.11
C ILE A 125 -0.82 2.74 -23.50
N LYS A 126 -0.99 4.05 -23.63
CA LYS A 126 -2.25 4.68 -24.04
C LYS A 126 -2.46 4.52 -25.56
N HIS A 127 -3.71 4.51 -26.01
CA HIS A 127 -4.12 4.52 -27.42
C HIS A 127 -3.52 3.41 -28.32
N TYR A 128 -3.02 2.32 -27.74
CA TYR A 128 -2.49 1.20 -28.49
C TYR A 128 -3.61 0.34 -29.09
N VAL A 129 -3.79 0.42 -30.41
CA VAL A 129 -4.88 -0.26 -31.14
C VAL A 129 -6.26 0.17 -30.60
N GLY A 130 -6.39 1.45 -30.26
CA GLY A 130 -7.64 2.02 -29.74
C GLY A 130 -8.01 1.58 -28.31
N LYS A 131 -7.06 1.01 -27.56
CA LYS A 131 -7.23 0.62 -26.16
C LYS A 131 -6.00 0.99 -25.33
N THR A 132 -6.18 1.11 -24.02
CA THR A 132 -5.04 1.28 -23.12
C THR A 132 -4.53 -0.09 -22.68
N ARG A 133 -3.27 -0.40 -22.94
CA ARG A 133 -2.61 -1.62 -22.44
C ARG A 133 -1.91 -1.32 -21.13
N LEU A 134 -2.15 -2.13 -20.12
CA LEU A 134 -1.49 -1.99 -18.82
C LEU A 134 -0.84 -3.31 -18.39
N LEU A 135 0.42 -3.24 -18.01
CA LEU A 135 1.15 -4.30 -17.32
C LEU A 135 1.57 -3.79 -15.96
N ALA A 136 0.98 -4.34 -14.90
CA ALA A 136 1.39 -4.07 -13.53
C ALA A 136 1.98 -5.33 -12.90
N VAL A 137 3.21 -5.21 -12.43
CA VAL A 137 3.90 -6.21 -11.62
C VAL A 137 4.07 -5.61 -10.22
N PRO A 138 3.12 -5.86 -9.30
CA PRO A 138 3.07 -5.18 -8.01
C PRO A 138 4.21 -5.58 -7.07
N LYS A 139 4.73 -6.81 -7.22
CA LYS A 139 5.78 -7.36 -6.37
C LYS A 139 6.74 -8.17 -7.21
N LEU A 140 7.86 -7.55 -7.56
CA LEU A 140 9.01 -8.18 -8.18
C LEU A 140 9.67 -9.15 -7.20
N TYR A 141 10.49 -10.05 -7.72
CA TYR A 141 11.19 -11.06 -6.92
C TYR A 141 12.13 -10.44 -5.88
N ASP A 142 12.96 -9.48 -6.32
CA ASP A 142 13.88 -8.70 -5.49
C ASP A 142 13.91 -7.24 -5.98
N GLU A 143 14.74 -6.42 -5.34
CA GLU A 143 14.83 -4.99 -5.62
C GLU A 143 15.56 -4.71 -6.94
N ILE A 144 15.10 -3.69 -7.65
CA ILE A 144 15.73 -3.15 -8.86
C ILE A 144 16.29 -1.76 -8.57
N SER A 145 17.44 -1.45 -9.15
CA SER A 145 18.12 -0.15 -8.98
C SER A 145 17.86 0.81 -10.13
N ASP A 146 17.62 0.27 -11.33
CA ASP A 146 17.46 1.05 -12.55
C ASP A 146 16.63 0.26 -13.58
N VAL A 147 15.96 0.98 -14.49
CA VAL A 147 15.18 0.38 -15.57
C VAL A 147 15.53 1.07 -16.88
N LYS A 148 16.01 0.30 -17.85
CA LYS A 148 16.32 0.78 -19.20
C LYS A 148 15.31 0.27 -20.20
N THR A 149 14.82 1.14 -21.06
CA THR A 149 13.81 0.80 -22.05
C THR A 149 14.46 0.77 -23.43
N LYS A 150 14.07 -0.21 -24.25
CA LYS A 150 14.47 -0.33 -25.64
C LYS A 150 13.25 -0.68 -26.47
N ARG A 151 12.90 0.21 -27.38
CA ARG A 151 11.80 -0.01 -28.31
C ARG A 151 12.30 -0.63 -29.60
N LYS A 152 11.55 -1.61 -30.10
CA LYS A 152 11.69 -2.20 -31.44
C LYS A 152 10.35 -2.08 -32.16
N GLU A 153 10.33 -2.45 -33.44
CA GLU A 153 9.15 -2.40 -34.32
C GLU A 153 7.93 -3.11 -33.71
N ASP A 154 8.08 -4.36 -33.29
CA ASP A 154 7.00 -5.19 -32.73
C ASP A 154 7.19 -5.60 -31.26
N GLN A 155 8.18 -5.00 -30.58
CA GLN A 155 8.56 -5.43 -29.24
C GLN A 155 9.08 -4.28 -28.39
N LEU A 156 8.57 -4.17 -27.16
CA LEU A 156 9.13 -3.29 -26.14
C LEU A 156 9.96 -4.12 -25.16
N VAL A 157 11.24 -3.79 -25.03
CA VAL A 157 12.19 -4.49 -24.17
C VAL A 157 12.52 -3.62 -22.96
N LEU A 158 12.28 -4.13 -21.76
CA LEU A 158 12.64 -3.51 -20.49
C LEU A 158 13.82 -4.28 -19.89
N HIS A 159 14.91 -3.59 -19.60
CA HIS A 159 16.04 -4.13 -18.87
C HIS A 159 16.01 -3.58 -17.44
N LEU A 160 15.60 -4.42 -16.51
CA LEU A 160 15.58 -4.12 -15.08
C LEU A 160 16.95 -4.49 -14.50
N VAL A 161 17.68 -3.51 -13.97
CA VAL A 161 18.97 -3.73 -13.30
C VAL A 161 18.69 -4.18 -11.86
N LYS A 162 19.22 -5.35 -11.49
CA LYS A 162 19.02 -5.91 -10.15
C LYS A 162 19.86 -5.13 -9.14
N ALA A 163 19.30 -4.86 -7.96
CA ALA A 163 20.04 -4.26 -6.85
C ALA A 163 21.01 -5.27 -6.22
N LYS A 164 20.63 -6.55 -6.19
CA LYS A 164 21.45 -7.66 -5.70
C LYS A 164 21.69 -8.65 -6.83
N GLU A 165 22.89 -9.22 -6.91
CA GLU A 165 23.25 -10.24 -7.90
C GLU A 165 22.63 -11.61 -7.56
N ILE A 166 21.30 -11.66 -7.42
CA ILE A 166 20.51 -12.85 -7.10
C ILE A 166 19.86 -13.37 -8.39
N SER A 167 19.87 -14.69 -8.60
CA SER A 167 19.17 -15.33 -9.70
C SER A 167 17.65 -15.29 -9.49
N TRP A 168 16.90 -14.85 -10.50
CA TRP A 168 15.44 -14.76 -10.40
C TRP A 168 14.82 -16.04 -10.96
N HIS A 169 14.13 -16.81 -10.11
CA HIS A 169 13.40 -18.00 -10.54
C HIS A 169 11.97 -17.69 -10.99
N SER A 170 11.44 -16.53 -10.60
CA SER A 170 10.16 -16.00 -11.05
C SER A 170 10.29 -14.49 -11.21
N LEU A 171 9.51 -13.89 -12.11
CA LEU A 171 9.45 -12.43 -12.26
C LEU A 171 8.74 -11.78 -11.07
N LYS A 172 7.68 -12.46 -10.60
CA LYS A 172 6.85 -12.03 -9.48
C LYS A 172 7.18 -12.85 -8.25
N LYS A 173 7.17 -12.23 -7.07
CA LYS A 173 7.27 -12.96 -5.82
C LYS A 173 5.90 -13.58 -5.52
N ASP A 174 5.79 -14.91 -5.58
CA ASP A 174 4.61 -15.61 -5.10
C ASP A 174 4.34 -15.20 -3.64
N SER A 175 3.09 -14.81 -3.36
CA SER A 175 2.65 -14.34 -2.04
C SER A 175 2.37 -15.50 -1.11
#